data_AF-I0DG04-F1
#
_entry.id   AF-I0DG04-F1
#
_cell.length_a   1.000
_cell.length_b   1.000
_cell.length_c   1.000
_cell.angle_alpha   90.00
_cell.angle_beta   90.00
_cell.angle_gamma   90.00
#
_symmetry.space_group_name_H-M   'P 1'
#
loop_
_entity.id
_entity.type
_entity.pdbx_description
1 polymer ?
#
loop_
_entity_poly.entity_id
_entity_poly.type
_entity_poly.pdbx_seq_one_letter_code
_entity_poly.pdbx_strand_id
1 'polypeptide(L)'
;SLPACEHLHQNESVLKAKALVSFNRGNFKDLYRILESHNFSSHNHNKLQQLWLKAHYIEAEKLRGRPLGAVGKYRVRRKFPLPRTI
;
A
#
# COMPACT_ATOMS: atom_id res chain seq x y z
N SER A 1 -18.48 8.29 11.79
CA SER A 1 -18.42 7.07 10.95
C SER A 1 -19.00 7.38 9.58
N LEU A 2 -18.46 6.80 8.50
CA LEU A 2 -19.06 6.96 7.16
C LEU A 2 -20.37 6.15 7.07
N PRO A 3 -21.43 6.68 6.43
CA PRO A 3 -22.72 6.00 6.31
C PRO A 3 -22.59 4.71 5.49
N ALA A 4 -23.45 3.71 5.76
CA ALA A 4 -23.44 2.38 5.17
C ALA A 4 -23.87 2.31 3.68
N CYS A 5 -23.61 3.37 2.90
CA CYS A 5 -23.82 3.33 1.46
C CYS A 5 -22.67 2.52 0.83
N GLU A 6 -22.94 1.33 0.33
CA GLU A 6 -21.93 0.45 -0.28
C GLU A 6 -21.18 1.14 -1.44
N HIS A 7 -21.88 1.98 -2.22
CA HIS A 7 -21.27 2.75 -3.30
C HIS A 7 -20.21 3.77 -2.83
N LEU A 8 -20.38 4.37 -1.66
CA LEU A 8 -19.39 5.30 -1.10
C LEU A 8 -18.13 4.57 -0.64
N HIS A 9 -18.26 3.32 -0.20
CA HIS A 9 -17.14 2.52 0.29
C HIS A 9 -16.24 1.99 -0.84
N GLN A 10 -16.75 1.90 -2.06
CA GLN A 10 -16.00 1.55 -3.26
C GLN A 10 -15.43 2.77 -4.01
N ASN A 11 -15.74 3.99 -3.57
CA ASN A 11 -15.17 5.19 -4.17
C ASN A 11 -13.64 5.20 -3.96
N GLU A 12 -12.88 5.39 -5.05
CA GLU A 12 -11.42 5.40 -5.02
C GLU A 12 -10.85 6.38 -3.98
N SER A 13 -11.49 7.53 -3.76
CA SER A 13 -11.06 8.51 -2.77
C SER A 13 -11.14 7.95 -1.35
N VAL A 14 -12.20 7.20 -1.05
CA VAL A 14 -12.39 6.55 0.26
C VAL A 14 -11.40 5.39 0.42
N LEU A 15 -11.20 4.57 -0.61
CA LEU A 15 -10.24 3.48 -0.59
C LEU A 15 -8.80 3.97 -0.43
N LYS A 16 -8.42 5.05 -1.14
CA LYS A 16 -7.13 5.72 -1.00
C LYS A 16 -6.92 6.28 0.41
N ALA A 17 -7.94 6.91 1.00
CA ALA A 17 -7.88 7.40 2.38
C ALA A 17 -7.72 6.24 3.37
N LYS A 18 -8.47 5.14 3.20
CA LYS A 18 -8.32 3.93 4.02
C LYS A 18 -6.91 3.33 3.90
N ALA A 19 -6.37 3.20 2.69
CA ALA A 19 -5.01 2.73 2.44
C ALA A 19 -3.97 3.60 3.18
N LEU A 20 -4.11 4.92 3.09
CA LEU A 20 -3.22 5.85 3.79
C LEU A 20 -3.31 5.73 5.32
N VAL A 21 -4.52 5.58 5.87
CA VAL A 21 -4.73 5.38 7.32
C VAL A 21 -4.11 4.05 7.77
N SER A 22 -4.31 2.97 7.01
CA SER A 22 -3.69 1.66 7.29
C SER A 22 -2.17 1.76 7.28
N PHE A 23 -1.59 2.46 6.31
CA PHE A 23 -0.14 2.73 6.25
C PHE A 23 0.36 3.48 7.50
N ASN A 24 -0.30 4.59 7.86
CA ASN A 24 0.11 5.42 9.01
C ASN A 24 0.01 4.69 10.36
N ARG A 25 -0.94 3.75 10.48
CA ARG A 25 -1.10 2.90 11.67
C ARG A 25 -0.14 1.70 11.68
N GLY A 26 0.67 1.51 10.64
CA GLY A 26 1.53 0.34 10.48
C GLY A 26 0.77 -0.96 10.21
N ASN A 27 -0.52 -0.89 9.87
CA ASN A 27 -1.33 -2.05 9.50
C ASN A 27 -1.16 -2.34 8.01
N PHE A 28 0.00 -2.88 7.67
CA PHE A 28 0.37 -3.11 6.27
C PHE A 28 -0.43 -4.23 5.60
N LYS A 29 -0.89 -5.23 6.37
CA LYS A 29 -1.77 -6.29 5.84
C LYS A 29 -3.06 -5.72 5.24
N ASP A 30 -3.68 -4.77 5.94
CA ASP A 30 -4.89 -4.12 5.43
C ASP A 30 -4.60 -3.18 4.27
N LEU A 31 -3.46 -2.48 4.28
CA LEU A 31 -2.98 -1.72 3.13
C LEU A 31 -2.88 -2.61 1.89
N TYR A 32 -2.17 -3.73 1.98
CA TYR A 32 -1.97 -4.65 0.85
C TYR A 32 -3.31 -5.17 0.33
N ARG A 33 -4.19 -5.63 1.22
CA ARG A 33 -5.52 -6.09 0.84
C ARG A 33 -6.30 -5.04 0.05
N ILE A 34 -6.31 -3.78 0.51
CA ILE A 34 -7.02 -2.69 -0.19
C ILE A 34 -6.44 -2.50 -1.60
N LEU A 35 -5.10 -2.42 -1.69
CA LEU A 35 -4.41 -2.16 -2.95
C LEU A 35 -4.55 -3.31 -3.94
N GLU A 36 -4.59 -4.57 -3.50
CA GLU A 36 -4.73 -5.74 -4.37
C GLU A 36 -6.18 -6.02 -4.79
N SER A 37 -7.17 -5.61 -3.99
CA SER A 37 -8.58 -5.99 -4.20
C SER A 37 -9.38 -5.02 -5.08
N HIS A 38 -8.88 -3.81 -5.32
CA HIS A 38 -9.61 -2.78 -6.05
C HIS A 38 -8.72 -2.18 -7.14
N ASN A 39 -9.26 -2.03 -8.36
CA ASN A 39 -8.57 -1.31 -9.41
C ASN A 39 -8.65 0.19 -9.13
N PHE A 40 -7.51 0.88 -9.22
CA PHE A 40 -7.45 2.34 -9.11
C PHE A 40 -7.17 2.94 -10.47
N SER A 41 -7.59 4.18 -10.65
CA SER A 41 -7.31 4.98 -11.82
C SER A 41 -5.85 5.44 -11.83
N SER A 42 -5.28 5.63 -13.02
CA SER A 42 -3.85 5.93 -13.20
C SER A 42 -3.35 7.18 -12.46
N HIS A 43 -4.23 8.15 -12.22
CA HIS A 43 -3.89 9.35 -11.45
C HIS A 43 -3.59 9.06 -9.97
N ASN A 44 -4.09 7.94 -9.42
CA ASN A 44 -3.83 7.50 -8.05
C ASN A 44 -2.62 6.55 -7.94
N HIS A 45 -2.23 5.89 -9.03
CA HIS A 45 -1.17 4.87 -9.09
C HIS A 45 0.13 5.32 -8.40
N ASN A 46 0.70 6.45 -8.82
CA ASN A 46 1.99 6.91 -8.30
C ASN A 46 2.02 6.98 -6.76
N LYS A 47 0.95 7.50 -6.15
CA LYS A 47 0.86 7.64 -4.70
C LYS A 47 0.71 6.28 -4.01
N LEU A 48 -0.09 5.39 -4.58
CA LEU A 48 -0.37 4.07 -4.00
C LEU A 48 0.82 3.11 -4.14
N GLN A 49 1.52 3.15 -5.28
CA GLN A 49 2.78 2.44 -5.49
C GLN A 49 3.85 2.85 -4.48
N GLN A 50 3.95 4.15 -4.17
CA GLN A 50 4.85 4.63 -3.12
C GLN A 50 4.50 4.05 -1.73
N LEU A 51 3.22 3.97 -1.39
CA LEU A 51 2.77 3.37 -0.12
C LEU A 51 3.13 1.88 -0.06
N TRP A 52 2.85 1.13 -1.13
CA TRP A 52 3.19 -0.28 -1.26
C TRP A 52 4.69 -0.54 -1.01
N LEU A 53 5.54 0.17 -1.76
CA LEU A 53 6.99 0.01 -1.66
C LEU A 53 7.51 0.42 -0.29
N LYS A 54 7.06 1.55 0.24
CA LYS A 54 7.51 2.04 1.54
C LYS A 54 7.11 1.09 2.67
N ALA A 55 5.90 0.52 2.62
CA ALA A 55 5.44 -0.44 3.61
C ALA A 55 6.33 -1.69 3.64
N HIS A 56 6.59 -2.29 2.46
CA HIS A 56 7.47 -3.47 2.40
C HIS A 56 8.92 -3.16 2.79
N TYR A 57 9.43 -1.96 2.49
CA TYR A 57 10.75 -1.57 3.00
C TYR A 57 10.75 -1.48 4.51
N ILE A 58 9.74 -0.84 5.14
CA ILE A 58 9.64 -0.74 6.60
C ILE A 58 9.59 -2.12 7.25
N GLU A 59 8.78 -3.05 6.74
CA GLU A 59 8.73 -4.41 7.29
C GLU A 59 10.07 -5.14 7.17
N ALA A 60 10.73 -5.02 6.01
CA ALA A 60 12.02 -5.63 5.79
C ALA A 60 13.14 -5.00 6.64
N GLU A 61 13.12 -3.69 6.86
CA GLU A 61 14.05 -2.99 7.77
C GLU A 61 13.83 -3.43 9.21
N LYS A 62 12.56 -3.51 9.64
CA LYS A 62 12.19 -3.97 10.98
C LYS A 62 12.65 -5.40 11.23
N LEU A 63 12.46 -6.30 10.27
CA LEU A 63 12.91 -7.69 10.38
C LEU A 63 14.44 -7.83 10.38
N ARG A 64 15.14 -6.92 9.68
CA ARG A 64 16.61 -6.93 9.61
C ARG A 64 17.29 -6.19 10.77
N GLY A 65 16.57 -5.35 11.51
CA GLY A 65 17.12 -4.49 12.55
C GLY A 65 18.06 -3.39 12.03
N ARG A 66 18.10 -3.13 10.71
CA ARG A 66 18.93 -2.07 10.10
C ARG A 66 18.34 -1.55 8.78
N PRO A 67 18.68 -0.33 8.34
CA PRO A 67 18.20 0.25 7.09
C PRO A 67 18.55 -0.57 5.84
N LEU A 68 17.68 -0.52 4.83
CA LEU A 68 17.95 -1.13 3.52
C LEU A 68 18.81 -0.22 2.65
N GLY A 69 19.98 -0.75 2.24
CA GLY A 69 20.72 -0.21 1.10
C GLY A 69 20.03 -0.49 -0.25
N ALA A 70 20.59 0.03 -1.34
CA ALA A 70 20.03 -0.06 -2.69
C ALA A 70 19.71 -1.51 -3.12
N VAL A 71 20.65 -2.43 -2.89
CA VAL A 71 20.48 -3.86 -3.21
C VAL A 71 19.36 -4.49 -2.38
N GLY A 72 19.24 -4.08 -1.11
CA GLY A 72 18.15 -4.53 -0.24
C GLY A 72 16.78 -4.11 -0.78
N LYS A 73 16.64 -2.85 -1.16
CA LYS A 73 15.42 -2.33 -1.78
C LYS A 73 15.11 -3.02 -3.11
N TYR A 74 16.12 -3.29 -3.93
CA TYR A 74 15.96 -4.08 -5.16
C TYR A 74 15.39 -5.48 -4.89
N ARG A 75 15.93 -6.22 -3.92
CA ARG A 75 15.43 -7.55 -3.54
C ARG A 75 13.98 -7.50 -3.07
N VAL A 76 13.61 -6.48 -2.29
CA VAL A 76 12.23 -6.30 -1.83
C VAL A 76 11.28 -6.08 -3.02
N ARG A 77 11.63 -5.18 -3.95
CA ARG A 77 10.82 -4.94 -5.17
C ARG A 77 10.63 -6.18 -6.04
N ARG A 78 11.67 -7.01 -6.14
CA ARG A 78 11.63 -8.28 -6.87
C ARG A 78 10.73 -9.32 -6.19
N LYS A 79 10.74 -9.35 -4.86
CA LYS A 79 9.93 -10.29 -4.06
C LYS A 79 8.45 -9.88 -4.00
N PHE A 80 8.19 -8.58 -3.94
CA PHE A 80 6.85 -8.00 -3.82
C PHE A 80 6.63 -6.99 -4.96
N PRO A 81 6.38 -7.47 -6.19
CA PRO A 81 6.10 -6.59 -7.32
C PRO A 81 4.84 -5.76 -7.07
N LEU A 82 4.68 -4.66 -7.79
CA LEU A 82 3.46 -3.86 -7.73
C LEU A 82 2.27 -4.71 -8.23
N PRO A 83 1.14 -4.71 -7.52
CA PRO A 83 -0.06 -5.38 -8.01
C PRO A 83 -0.62 -4.62 -9.21
N ARG A 84 -1.29 -5.33 -10.13
CA ARG A 84 -1.78 -4.77 -11.41
C ARG A 84 -2.85 -3.67 -11.25
N THR A 85 -3.37 -3.53 -10.04
CA THR A 85 -4.41 -2.61 -9.63
C THR A 85 -3.92 -1.18 -9.39
N ILE A 86 -2.59 -0.97 -9.20
CA ILE A 86 -1.98 0.34 -8.90
C ILE A 86 -0.63 0.57 -9.56
#